data_AF-A0A1W6YW11-F1
#
_entry.id   AF-A0A1W6YW11-F1
#
_cell.length_a   1.000
_cell.length_b   1.000
_cell.length_c   1.000
_cell.angle_alpha   90.00
_cell.angle_beta   90.00
_cell.angle_gamma   90.00
#
_symmetry.space_group_name_H-M   'P 1'
#
loop_
_entity.id
_entity.type
_entity.pdbx_description
1 polymer ?
#
loop_
_entity_poly.entity_id
_entity_poly.type
_entity_poly.pdbx_seq_one_letter_code
_entity_poly.pdbx_strand_id
1 'polypeptide(L)'
;MKLRRIAAAIRVLCRPQSLTPVLCLLSIARPEAALATCDIFNPATGQTVTCGTGAPNPATTPLAAAPASTDVTVNVLPSAGIAVGDTTAVAVNAQSRVTNQGSISSTGAASIGVSLGADSTLTNAAGDLLPAISTLTM
;
A
#
# COMPACT_ATOMS: atom_id res chain seq x y z
N MET A 1 9.82 -41.39 -15.76
CA MET A 1 10.79 -40.32 -16.10
C MET A 1 11.25 -39.71 -14.78
N LYS A 2 12.55 -39.68 -14.56
CA LYS A 2 13.25 -39.61 -13.26
C LYS A 2 13.86 -38.21 -13.11
N LEU A 3 14.29 -37.86 -11.87
CA LEU A 3 15.31 -36.85 -11.48
C LEU A 3 14.80 -35.37 -11.31
N ARG A 4 15.11 -34.58 -10.26
CA ARG A 4 16.00 -34.68 -9.06
C ARG A 4 15.51 -33.79 -7.92
N ARG A 5 15.65 -34.29 -6.69
CA ARG A 5 15.64 -33.52 -5.43
C ARG A 5 16.94 -32.73 -5.30
N ILE A 6 16.88 -31.47 -4.84
CA ILE A 6 18.06 -30.75 -4.33
C ILE A 6 17.76 -30.36 -2.89
N ALA A 7 18.36 -31.10 -1.97
CA ALA A 7 18.49 -30.73 -0.57
C ALA A 7 19.71 -29.80 -0.44
N ALA A 8 19.49 -28.57 0.04
CA ALA A 8 20.57 -27.72 0.52
C ALA A 8 20.61 -27.81 2.05
N ALA A 9 21.37 -28.79 2.54
CA ALA A 9 21.71 -28.90 3.95
C ALA A 9 22.78 -27.85 4.29
N ILE A 10 22.36 -26.73 4.88
CA ILE A 10 23.30 -25.74 5.43
C ILE A 10 23.85 -26.31 6.74
N ARG A 11 25.02 -26.98 6.64
CA ARG A 11 25.84 -27.33 7.80
C ARG A 11 26.47 -26.05 8.36
N VAL A 12 25.81 -25.41 9.30
CA VAL A 12 26.43 -24.37 10.14
C VAL A 12 27.28 -25.09 11.20
N LEU A 13 28.53 -25.34 10.86
CA LEU A 13 29.59 -25.66 11.81
C LEU A 13 30.16 -24.34 12.32
N CYS A 14 29.80 -23.90 13.53
CA CYS A 14 30.60 -22.91 14.25
C CYS A 14 30.53 -23.16 15.77
N ARG A 15 31.69 -23.49 16.33
CA ARG A 15 31.95 -23.75 17.76
C ARG A 15 31.86 -22.45 18.59
N PRO A 16 31.57 -22.52 19.91
CA PRO A 16 31.52 -21.36 20.79
C PRO A 16 32.91 -21.08 21.38
N GLN A 17 33.53 -19.95 21.02
CA GLN A 17 34.79 -19.50 21.63
C GLN A 17 34.80 -17.96 21.78
N SER A 18 34.50 -17.52 23.00
CA SER A 18 34.98 -16.32 23.73
C SER A 18 35.30 -14.99 23.02
N LEU A 19 34.68 -13.93 23.57
CA LEU A 19 35.17 -12.54 23.76
C LEU A 19 35.48 -11.67 22.53
N THR A 20 34.53 -10.78 22.19
CA THR A 20 34.62 -9.29 22.11
C THR A 20 33.72 -8.73 20.99
N PRO A 21 33.02 -7.59 21.23
CA PRO A 21 31.94 -7.11 20.36
C PRO A 21 32.49 -6.19 19.26
N VAL A 22 32.65 -6.71 18.04
CA VAL A 22 32.76 -5.85 16.86
C VAL A 22 31.35 -5.54 16.40
N LEU A 23 30.96 -4.29 16.64
CA LEU A 23 29.77 -3.63 16.13
C LEU A 23 29.81 -3.63 14.59
N CYS A 24 29.46 -4.76 14.00
CA CYS A 24 29.29 -4.89 12.56
C CYS A 24 27.88 -4.38 12.24
N LEU A 25 27.78 -3.08 11.93
CA LEU A 25 26.63 -2.52 11.23
C LEU A 25 26.50 -3.26 9.89
N LEU A 26 25.88 -4.43 9.90
CA LEU A 26 25.26 -4.98 8.70
C LEU A 26 24.03 -4.09 8.44
N SER A 27 24.24 -3.07 7.62
CA SER A 27 23.17 -2.44 6.86
C SER A 27 22.50 -3.55 6.05
N ILE A 28 21.45 -4.14 6.62
CA ILE A 28 20.53 -4.98 5.89
C ILE A 28 19.91 -4.04 4.86
N ALA A 29 20.46 -4.06 3.64
CA ALA A 29 19.77 -3.54 2.49
C ALA A 29 18.41 -4.23 2.50
N ARG A 30 17.37 -3.47 2.86
CA ARG A 30 15.99 -3.94 2.81
C ARG A 30 15.82 -4.51 1.40
N PRO A 31 15.39 -5.77 1.25
CA PRO A 31 15.05 -6.25 -0.07
C PRO A 31 14.07 -5.23 -0.64
N GLU A 32 14.39 -4.68 -1.80
CA GLU A 32 13.46 -3.87 -2.57
C GLU A 32 12.29 -4.81 -2.86
N ALA A 33 11.31 -4.78 -1.97
CA ALA A 33 10.07 -5.51 -2.16
C ALA A 33 9.54 -4.98 -3.47
N ALA A 34 9.47 -5.86 -4.48
CA ALA A 34 8.77 -5.57 -5.71
C ALA A 34 7.43 -4.95 -5.29
N LEU A 35 7.30 -3.63 -5.47
CA LEU A 35 6.27 -2.83 -4.83
C LEU A 35 4.93 -3.49 -5.14
N ALA A 36 4.28 -4.09 -4.15
CA ALA A 36 2.87 -4.42 -4.28
C ALA A 36 2.15 -3.13 -4.73
N THR A 37 1.02 -3.24 -5.43
CA THR A 37 0.38 -2.03 -5.97
C THR A 37 0.17 -0.94 -4.94
N CYS A 38 0.05 -1.22 -3.64
CA CYS A 38 0.27 -0.23 -2.57
C CYS A 38 1.16 -0.80 -1.47
N ASP A 39 1.95 0.05 -0.80
CA ASP A 39 2.83 -0.34 0.30
C ASP A 39 2.09 -0.54 1.63
N ILE A 40 0.99 0.19 1.87
CA ILE A 40 0.17 0.11 3.10
C ILE A 40 -1.32 0.22 2.75
N PHE A 41 -2.12 -0.81 3.05
CA PHE A 41 -3.58 -0.79 2.82
C PHE A 41 -4.40 -0.29 4.02
N ASN A 42 -3.79 -0.25 5.21
CA ASN A 42 -4.40 0.26 6.44
C ASN A 42 -3.48 1.27 7.15
N PRO A 43 -3.29 2.48 6.57
CA PRO A 43 -2.38 3.47 7.13
C PRO A 43 -2.90 4.08 8.43
N ALA A 44 -1.99 4.24 9.39
CA ALA A 44 -2.23 4.97 10.64
C ALA A 44 -1.94 6.48 10.49
N THR A 45 -2.18 7.25 11.54
CA THR A 45 -1.97 8.71 11.55
C THR A 45 -0.58 9.10 11.06
N GLY A 46 -0.52 10.10 10.16
CA GLY A 46 0.74 10.64 9.61
C GLY A 46 1.45 9.72 8.62
N GLN A 47 0.90 8.54 8.29
CA GLN A 47 1.52 7.64 7.32
C GLN A 47 1.26 8.08 5.88
N THR A 48 2.23 7.79 5.03
CA THR A 48 2.11 7.96 3.58
C THR A 48 2.01 6.61 2.93
N VAL A 49 1.00 6.44 2.07
CA VAL A 49 0.81 5.31 1.18
C VAL A 49 1.22 5.73 -0.23
N THR A 50 2.02 4.91 -0.88
CA THR A 50 2.37 5.03 -2.29
C THR A 50 1.90 3.79 -3.03
N CYS A 51 0.99 4.00 -3.97
CA CYS A 51 0.52 2.96 -4.87
C CYS A 51 1.28 3.00 -6.20
N GLY A 52 1.98 1.93 -6.53
CA GLY A 52 2.81 1.75 -7.72
C GLY A 52 2.32 0.66 -8.68
N THR A 53 3.12 0.36 -9.69
CA THR A 53 2.75 -0.51 -10.82
C THR A 53 3.04 -1.99 -10.61
N GLY A 54 3.59 -2.40 -9.47
CA GLY A 54 3.93 -3.81 -9.25
C GLY A 54 2.70 -4.66 -8.97
N ALA A 55 2.81 -5.95 -9.29
CA ALA A 55 1.66 -6.84 -9.26
C ALA A 55 1.21 -7.14 -7.82
N PRO A 56 -0.10 -7.31 -7.57
CA PRO A 56 -1.20 -7.20 -8.54
C PRO A 56 -1.60 -5.74 -8.85
N ASN A 57 -1.64 -5.36 -10.13
CA ASN A 57 -2.06 -4.03 -10.63
C ASN A 57 -3.16 -4.20 -11.72
N PRO A 58 -4.39 -3.70 -11.52
CA PRO A 58 -4.86 -2.93 -10.37
C PRO A 58 -4.86 -3.72 -9.05
N ALA A 59 -4.68 -3.02 -7.93
CA ALA A 59 -4.91 -3.58 -6.60
C ALA A 59 -6.38 -3.88 -6.43
N THR A 60 -6.66 -5.10 -5.96
CA THR A 60 -8.01 -5.55 -5.62
C THR A 60 -8.31 -5.43 -4.13
N THR A 61 -7.35 -4.93 -3.35
CA THR A 61 -7.50 -4.69 -1.91
C THR A 61 -7.88 -3.22 -1.70
N PRO A 62 -8.97 -2.93 -0.96
CA PRO A 62 -9.33 -1.56 -0.64
C PRO A 62 -8.26 -0.93 0.27
N LEU A 63 -8.02 0.36 0.07
CA LEU A 63 -7.20 1.17 0.95
C LEU A 63 -8.14 1.87 1.94
N ALA A 64 -8.09 1.49 3.20
CA ALA A 64 -8.91 2.07 4.25
C ALA A 64 -8.02 2.46 5.43
N ALA A 65 -7.91 3.76 5.70
CA ALA A 65 -7.14 4.26 6.82
C ALA A 65 -7.66 3.73 8.15
N ALA A 66 -6.75 3.53 9.10
CA ALA A 66 -7.09 3.00 10.42
C ALA A 66 -8.16 3.87 11.09
N PRO A 67 -9.12 3.31 11.84
CA PRO A 67 -10.18 4.09 12.47
C PRO A 67 -9.62 5.27 13.28
N ALA A 68 -10.23 6.45 13.12
CA ALA A 68 -9.83 7.70 13.78
C ALA A 68 -8.38 8.16 13.49
N SER A 69 -7.74 7.64 12.44
CA SER A 69 -6.48 8.20 11.96
C SER A 69 -6.68 9.62 11.41
N THR A 70 -5.62 10.40 11.32
CA THR A 70 -5.62 11.71 10.67
C THR A 70 -4.34 11.91 9.87
N ASP A 71 -4.31 12.90 8.98
CA ASP A 71 -3.09 13.26 8.25
C ASP A 71 -2.49 12.09 7.45
N VAL A 72 -3.34 11.25 6.86
CA VAL A 72 -2.90 10.18 5.96
C VAL A 72 -2.69 10.77 4.58
N THR A 73 -1.54 10.47 3.97
CA THR A 73 -1.27 10.85 2.58
C THR A 73 -1.35 9.60 1.69
N VAL A 74 -2.13 9.64 0.62
CA VAL A 74 -2.24 8.55 -0.36
C VAL A 74 -1.81 9.07 -1.72
N ASN A 75 -0.82 8.42 -2.34
CA ASN A 75 -0.31 8.76 -3.66
C ASN A 75 -0.50 7.58 -4.60
N VAL A 76 -1.46 7.65 -5.52
CA VAL A 76 -1.57 6.70 -6.63
C VAL A 76 -0.73 7.22 -7.78
N LEU A 77 0.36 6.52 -8.08
CA LEU A 77 1.30 6.90 -9.14
C LEU A 77 0.69 6.69 -10.53
N PRO A 78 1.25 7.32 -11.58
CA PRO A 78 0.86 7.04 -12.95
C PRO A 78 0.91 5.55 -13.27
N SER A 79 -0.10 5.05 -13.98
CA SER A 79 -0.27 3.63 -14.35
C SER A 79 -0.45 2.65 -13.18
N ALA A 80 -0.50 3.11 -11.94
CA ALA A 80 -1.00 2.32 -10.81
C ALA A 80 -2.54 2.37 -10.80
N GLY A 81 -3.18 1.27 -10.39
CA GLY A 81 -4.63 1.18 -10.33
C GLY A 81 -5.12 0.61 -9.01
N ILE A 82 -6.26 1.06 -8.53
CA ILE A 82 -7.05 0.40 -7.48
C ILE A 82 -8.41 0.07 -8.09
N ALA A 83 -8.80 -1.20 -8.09
CA ALA A 83 -10.08 -1.65 -8.63
C ALA A 83 -10.72 -2.63 -7.65
N VAL A 84 -11.77 -2.17 -6.95
CA VAL A 84 -12.50 -2.98 -5.97
C VAL A 84 -13.96 -3.16 -6.39
N GLY A 85 -14.62 -4.18 -5.84
CA GLY A 85 -16.05 -4.42 -6.02
C GLY A 85 -16.82 -4.23 -4.71
N ASP A 86 -18.01 -3.66 -4.81
CA ASP A 86 -19.01 -3.56 -3.73
C ASP A 86 -18.51 -2.91 -2.43
N THR A 87 -17.53 -2.01 -2.52
CA THR A 87 -16.94 -1.33 -1.35
C THR A 87 -16.36 0.05 -1.70
N THR A 88 -15.76 0.73 -0.73
CA THR A 88 -15.01 1.95 -0.97
C THR A 88 -13.57 1.62 -1.39
N ALA A 89 -13.09 2.14 -2.52
CA ALA A 89 -11.72 1.85 -2.98
C ALA A 89 -10.65 2.53 -2.11
N VAL A 90 -10.86 3.83 -1.81
CA VAL A 90 -9.98 4.62 -0.95
C VAL A 90 -10.82 5.32 0.12
N ALA A 91 -10.64 4.96 1.38
CA ALA A 91 -11.29 5.62 2.51
C ALA A 91 -10.22 6.23 3.42
N VAL A 92 -10.27 7.55 3.59
CA VAL A 92 -9.39 8.28 4.51
C VAL A 92 -10.22 9.09 5.50
N ASN A 93 -9.67 9.28 6.70
CA ASN A 93 -10.30 10.06 7.75
C ASN A 93 -9.92 11.54 7.63
N ALA A 94 -10.19 12.34 8.66
CA ALA A 94 -10.02 13.78 8.62
C ALA A 94 -8.58 14.23 8.32
N GLN A 95 -8.46 15.43 7.75
CA GLN A 95 -7.19 16.13 7.46
C GLN A 95 -6.26 15.33 6.54
N SER A 96 -6.80 14.44 5.72
CA SER A 96 -6.00 13.55 4.85
C SER A 96 -5.86 14.10 3.43
N ARG A 97 -4.95 13.53 2.65
CA ARG A 97 -4.68 13.95 1.27
C ARG A 97 -4.63 12.74 0.36
N VAL A 98 -5.41 12.76 -0.72
CA VAL A 98 -5.41 11.72 -1.74
C VAL A 98 -5.01 12.35 -3.06
N THR A 99 -3.91 11.89 -3.66
CA THR A 99 -3.47 12.29 -5.00
C THR A 99 -3.59 11.08 -5.92
N ASN A 100 -4.47 11.16 -6.91
CA ASN A 100 -4.61 10.13 -7.94
C ASN A 100 -3.99 10.58 -9.26
N GLN A 101 -2.94 9.89 -9.72
CA GLN A 101 -2.35 10.04 -11.06
C GLN A 101 -2.56 8.79 -11.92
N GLY A 102 -3.16 7.74 -11.36
CA GLY A 102 -3.45 6.48 -12.01
C GLY A 102 -4.95 6.24 -12.13
N SER A 103 -5.43 5.04 -11.85
CA SER A 103 -6.87 4.73 -11.87
C SER A 103 -7.39 4.32 -10.50
N ILE A 104 -8.57 4.83 -10.13
CA ILE A 104 -9.33 4.36 -8.98
C ILE A 104 -10.70 3.95 -9.52
N SER A 105 -11.09 2.70 -9.31
CA SER A 105 -12.36 2.14 -9.74
C SER A 105 -13.02 1.42 -8.58
N SER A 106 -14.32 1.69 -8.40
CA SER A 106 -15.16 0.88 -7.54
C SER A 106 -16.47 0.59 -8.26
N THR A 107 -16.81 -0.69 -8.38
CA THR A 107 -17.99 -1.15 -9.13
C THR A 107 -18.99 -1.85 -8.22
N GLY A 108 -20.28 -1.50 -8.32
CA GLY A 108 -21.34 -2.05 -7.49
C GLY A 108 -22.34 -0.97 -7.05
N ALA A 109 -23.54 -1.36 -6.63
CA ALA A 109 -24.65 -0.42 -6.38
C ALA A 109 -24.39 0.57 -5.22
N ALA A 110 -23.54 0.20 -4.26
CA ALA A 110 -23.15 1.02 -3.11
C ALA A 110 -21.67 1.47 -3.17
N SER A 111 -21.07 1.44 -4.35
CA SER A 111 -19.64 1.67 -4.52
C SER A 111 -19.26 3.15 -4.46
N ILE A 112 -18.30 3.47 -3.60
CA ILE A 112 -17.67 4.79 -3.52
C ILE A 112 -16.23 4.64 -4.03
N GLY A 113 -15.81 5.53 -4.92
CA GLY A 113 -14.42 5.60 -5.36
C GLY A 113 -13.52 6.03 -4.21
N VAL A 114 -13.77 7.25 -3.75
CA VAL A 114 -13.00 7.87 -2.68
C VAL A 114 -13.95 8.43 -1.62
N SER A 115 -13.74 8.01 -0.36
CA SER A 115 -14.38 8.57 0.82
C SER A 115 -13.37 9.42 1.58
N LEU A 116 -13.72 10.70 1.79
CA LEU A 116 -12.88 11.71 2.41
C LEU A 116 -13.49 12.14 3.74
N GLY A 117 -12.70 12.12 4.81
CA GLY A 117 -13.06 12.76 6.07
C GLY A 117 -13.00 14.29 5.99
N ALA A 118 -13.48 14.97 7.03
CA ALA A 118 -13.45 16.43 7.14
C ALA A 118 -12.06 17.02 6.88
N ASP A 119 -12.00 18.20 6.24
CA ASP A 119 -10.76 18.91 5.89
C ASP A 119 -9.76 18.11 5.05
N SER A 120 -10.21 17.04 4.40
CA SER A 120 -9.37 16.26 3.50
C SER A 120 -9.43 16.80 2.08
N THR A 121 -8.39 16.54 1.31
CA THR A 121 -8.29 16.97 -0.08
C THR A 121 -8.09 15.78 -0.99
N LEU A 122 -8.70 15.84 -2.17
CA LEU A 122 -8.52 14.89 -3.24
C LEU A 122 -8.09 15.66 -4.49
N THR A 123 -6.92 15.30 -5.02
CA THR A 123 -6.44 15.80 -6.30
C THR A 123 -6.48 14.66 -7.30
N ASN A 124 -7.32 14.78 -8.32
CA ASN A 124 -7.32 13.87 -9.45
C ASN A 124 -6.53 14.47 -10.59
N ALA A 125 -5.29 14.00 -10.75
CA ALA A 125 -4.41 14.33 -11.87
C ALA A 125 -4.42 13.25 -12.95
N ALA A 126 -5.13 12.13 -12.72
CA ALA A 126 -5.46 11.19 -13.78
C ALA A 126 -6.46 11.87 -14.73
N GLY A 127 -6.21 11.78 -16.03
CA GLY A 127 -7.09 12.39 -17.05
C GLY A 127 -8.51 11.79 -17.11
N ASP A 128 -8.78 10.76 -16.32
CA ASP A 128 -10.07 10.07 -16.23
C ASP A 128 -10.97 10.64 -15.12
N LEU A 129 -12.28 10.50 -15.30
CA LEU A 129 -13.26 10.80 -14.25
C LEU A 129 -13.12 9.77 -13.12
N LEU A 130 -13.00 10.26 -11.87
CA LEU A 130 -13.11 9.39 -10.71
C LEU A 130 -14.56 8.86 -10.57
N PRO A 131 -14.74 7.62 -10.09
CA PRO A 131 -16.04 7.15 -9.62
C PRO A 131 -16.53 7.98 -8.42
N ALA A 132 -17.78 7.76 -8.02
CA ALA A 132 -18.47 8.55 -6.98
C ALA A 132 -17.57 8.93 -5.79
N ILE A 133 -17.53 10.22 -5.46
CA ILE A 133 -16.75 10.77 -4.34
C ILE A 133 -17.73 11.09 -3.20
N SER A 134 -17.40 10.63 -2.00
CA SER A 134 -18.13 10.97 -0.78
C SER A 134 -17.27 11.80 0.15
N THR A 135 -17.80 12.93 0.63
CA THR A 135 -17.16 13.77 1.65
C THR A 135 -17.97 13.70 2.92
N LEU A 136 -17.39 13.15 4.00
CA LEU A 136 -18.01 13.15 5.32
C LEU A 136 -17.88 14.55 5.92
N THR A 137 -18.92 15.36 5.75
CA THR A 137 -19.12 16.58 6.54
C THR A 137 -19.69 16.18 7.90
N MET A 138 -18.90 16.36 8.98
CA MET A 138 -19.41 16.27 10.35
C MET A 138 -20.26 17.49 10.69
#